data_AF-A0A3D2JRJ3-F1
#
_entry.id   AF-A0A3D2JRJ3-F1
#
_cell.length_a   1.000
_cell.length_b   1.000
_cell.length_c   1.000
_cell.angle_alpha   90.00
_cell.angle_beta   90.00
_cell.angle_gamma   90.00
#
_symmetry.space_group_name_H-M   'P 1'
#
loop_
_entity.id
_entity.type
_entity.pdbx_description
1 polymer ?
#
loop_
_entity_poly.entity_id
_entity_poly.type
_entity_poly.pdbx_seq_one_letter_code
_entity_poly.pdbx_strand_id
1 'polypeptide(L)'
;ELSDNTDDAVEEAIEAGGGKGGRGFFNRQEDFYRGGPPEHELYDRISYDDVLTIEVAEPELRFTYENDFPRVFHTDGRRRRASAADFYSEGGEDWSSGLFEANALVVEGRPRDGGFTIETYTLEANGARLRIEMMIQPDSFREPIELVRYFDRAD
;
A
#
# COMPACT_ATOMS: atom_id res chain seq x y z
N GLU A 1 6.97 -18.14 3.17
CA GLU A 1 5.50 -18.02 3.20
C GLU A 1 5.01 -17.65 1.80
N LEU A 2 3.72 -17.40 1.60
CA LEU A 2 3.16 -16.86 0.34
C LEU A 2 2.47 -15.53 0.67
N SER A 3 2.30 -14.66 -0.33
CA SER A 3 1.50 -13.45 -0.15
C SER A 3 0.06 -13.81 0.18
N ASP A 4 -0.57 -13.01 1.02
CA ASP A 4 -2.00 -13.09 1.28
C ASP A 4 -2.80 -12.77 0.00
N ASN A 5 -4.02 -13.28 -0.07
CA ASN A 5 -4.95 -12.93 -1.14
C ASN A 5 -5.63 -11.60 -0.81
N THR A 6 -5.34 -10.57 -1.58
CA THR A 6 -5.88 -9.22 -1.36
C THR A 6 -7.40 -9.18 -1.38
N ASP A 7 -8.05 -9.89 -2.31
CA ASP A 7 -9.51 -9.86 -2.38
C ASP A 7 -10.15 -10.52 -1.16
N ASP A 8 -9.56 -11.58 -0.62
CA ASP A 8 -10.04 -12.22 0.60
C ASP A 8 -9.90 -11.27 1.81
N ALA A 9 -8.77 -10.55 1.91
CA ALA A 9 -8.57 -9.53 2.96
C ALA A 9 -9.57 -8.36 2.83
N VAL A 10 -9.91 -7.96 1.61
CA VAL A 10 -10.95 -6.95 1.34
C VAL A 10 -12.32 -7.45 1.80
N GLU A 11 -12.68 -8.70 1.51
CA GLU A 11 -13.96 -9.27 1.97
C GLU A 11 -14.05 -9.31 3.49
N GLU A 12 -12.98 -9.75 4.15
CA GLU A 12 -12.90 -9.82 5.61
C GLU A 12 -13.10 -8.43 6.23
N ALA A 13 -12.45 -7.40 5.70
CA ALA A 13 -12.63 -6.02 6.16
C ALA A 13 -14.07 -5.50 5.95
N ILE A 14 -14.69 -5.81 4.80
CA ILE A 14 -16.09 -5.45 4.53
C ILE A 14 -17.03 -6.12 5.53
N GLU A 15 -16.85 -7.43 5.78
CA GLU A 15 -17.69 -8.19 6.70
C GLU A 15 -17.49 -7.76 8.15
N ALA A 16 -16.26 -7.50 8.58
CA ALA A 16 -15.93 -6.97 9.90
C ALA A 16 -16.59 -5.60 10.14
N GLY A 17 -16.64 -4.74 9.12
CA GLY A 17 -17.37 -3.46 9.14
C GLY A 17 -18.91 -3.59 9.16
N GLY A 18 -19.44 -4.81 9.11
CA GLY A 18 -20.87 -5.12 9.06
C GLY A 18 -21.49 -5.05 7.67
N GLY A 19 -20.67 -5.03 6.62
CA GLY A 19 -21.08 -5.15 5.23
C GLY A 19 -21.34 -6.60 4.81
N LYS A 20 -21.59 -6.79 3.51
CA LYS A 20 -21.64 -8.11 2.88
C LYS A 20 -20.66 -8.11 1.71
N GLY A 21 -19.75 -9.08 1.68
CA GLY A 21 -18.80 -9.25 0.58
C GLY A 21 -19.49 -9.34 -0.79
N GLY A 22 -18.80 -8.88 -1.82
CA GLY A 22 -19.27 -8.88 -3.21
C GLY A 22 -19.00 -10.18 -3.96
N ARG A 23 -18.03 -11.00 -3.51
CA ARG A 23 -17.73 -12.29 -4.14
C ARG A 23 -18.70 -13.35 -3.62
N GLY A 24 -19.47 -13.91 -4.54
CA GLY A 24 -20.27 -15.09 -4.27
C GLY A 24 -19.50 -16.38 -4.54
N PHE A 25 -20.06 -17.52 -4.13
CA PHE A 25 -19.52 -18.86 -4.43
C PHE A 25 -19.27 -19.14 -5.93
N PHE A 26 -19.96 -18.38 -6.81
CA PHE A 26 -19.89 -18.49 -8.27
C PHE A 26 -19.05 -17.40 -8.94
N ASN A 27 -18.51 -16.43 -8.19
CA ASN A 27 -17.70 -15.35 -8.75
C ASN A 27 -16.33 -15.30 -8.06
N ARG A 28 -15.39 -16.10 -8.58
CA ARG A 28 -14.00 -16.21 -8.12
C ARG A 28 -13.03 -15.58 -9.14
N GLN A 29 -13.48 -14.53 -9.82
CA GLN A 29 -12.62 -13.79 -10.72
C GLN A 29 -11.45 -13.23 -9.91
N GLU A 30 -10.21 -13.57 -10.27
CA GLU A 30 -9.00 -12.96 -9.68
C GLU A 30 -9.04 -11.43 -9.86
N ASP A 31 -8.44 -10.71 -8.90
CA ASP A 31 -8.41 -9.25 -8.87
C ASP A 31 -9.82 -8.60 -8.88
N PHE A 32 -10.77 -9.19 -8.15
CA PHE A 32 -12.18 -8.75 -8.19
C PHE A 32 -12.37 -7.31 -7.69
N TYR A 33 -11.62 -6.92 -6.66
CA TYR A 33 -11.69 -5.56 -6.10
C TYR A 33 -10.66 -4.60 -6.70
N ARG A 34 -9.80 -5.06 -7.62
CA ARG A 34 -8.84 -4.20 -8.34
C ARG A 34 -9.56 -3.30 -9.35
N GLY A 35 -9.03 -2.11 -9.59
CA GLY A 35 -9.56 -1.17 -10.57
C GLY A 35 -10.74 -0.38 -10.01
N GLY A 36 -10.64 0.00 -8.73
CA GLY A 36 -11.58 0.90 -8.08
C GLY A 36 -11.60 2.30 -8.71
N PRO A 37 -12.27 3.27 -8.06
CA PRO A 37 -12.16 4.66 -8.44
C PRO A 37 -10.70 5.11 -8.55
N PRO A 38 -10.35 6.09 -9.41
CA PRO A 38 -8.98 6.58 -9.55
C PRO A 38 -8.31 6.95 -8.24
N GLU A 39 -9.08 7.39 -7.25
CA GLU A 39 -8.62 7.77 -5.92
C GLU A 39 -8.09 6.58 -5.09
N HIS A 40 -8.42 5.34 -5.48
CA HIS A 40 -7.97 4.11 -4.84
C HIS A 40 -6.71 3.51 -5.50
N GLU A 41 -6.19 4.15 -6.56
CA GLU A 41 -5.08 3.58 -7.35
C GLU A 41 -3.87 3.20 -6.49
N LEU A 42 -3.52 3.99 -5.46
CA LEU A 42 -2.41 3.62 -4.56
C LEU A 42 -2.64 2.29 -3.86
N TYR A 43 -3.87 2.03 -3.38
CA TYR A 43 -4.22 0.76 -2.76
C TYR A 43 -4.06 -0.37 -3.77
N ASP A 44 -4.60 -0.20 -4.97
CA ASP A 44 -4.54 -1.21 -6.02
C ASP A 44 -3.10 -1.60 -6.37
N ARG A 45 -2.22 -0.61 -6.54
CA ARG A 45 -0.81 -0.84 -6.91
C ARG A 45 -0.08 -1.64 -5.84
N ILE A 46 -0.22 -1.26 -4.58
CA ILE A 46 0.55 -1.92 -3.52
C ILE A 46 0.02 -3.33 -3.20
N SER A 47 -1.30 -3.52 -3.30
CA SER A 47 -1.93 -4.78 -2.91
C SER A 47 -2.01 -5.81 -4.04
N TYR A 48 -2.04 -5.39 -5.31
CA TYR A 48 -2.19 -6.33 -6.44
C TYR A 48 -0.97 -6.47 -7.33
N ASP A 49 -0.15 -5.43 -7.54
CA ASP A 49 0.93 -5.51 -8.54
C ASP A 49 1.99 -6.54 -8.14
N ASP A 50 2.39 -7.44 -9.03
CA ASP A 50 3.32 -8.54 -8.72
C ASP A 50 4.79 -8.13 -8.86
N VAL A 51 5.04 -6.95 -9.45
CA VAL A 51 6.38 -6.41 -9.66
C VAL A 51 6.54 -5.10 -8.89
N LEU A 52 7.61 -5.04 -8.11
CA LEU A 52 8.03 -3.84 -7.41
C LEU A 52 9.54 -3.62 -7.61
N THR A 53 9.89 -2.49 -8.21
CA THR A 53 11.28 -2.02 -8.28
C THR A 53 11.51 -0.94 -7.24
N ILE A 54 12.57 -1.07 -6.45
CA ILE A 54 12.92 -0.13 -5.39
C ILE A 54 14.29 0.47 -5.71
N GLU A 55 14.32 1.79 -5.89
CA GLU A 55 15.54 2.58 -6.02
C GLU A 55 15.76 3.38 -4.72
N VAL A 56 16.92 3.18 -4.10
CA VAL A 56 17.29 3.85 -2.85
C VAL A 56 18.32 4.93 -3.14
N ALA A 57 17.90 6.20 -3.03
CA ALA A 57 18.75 7.37 -3.23
C ALA A 57 18.51 8.39 -2.11
N GLU A 58 18.90 8.01 -0.88
CA GLU A 58 18.59 8.77 0.34
C GLU A 58 18.85 10.29 0.19
N PRO A 59 17.91 11.14 0.64
CA PRO A 59 16.71 10.80 1.41
C PRO A 59 15.51 10.40 0.55
N GLU A 60 15.63 10.37 -0.78
CA GLU A 60 14.55 9.98 -1.70
C GLU A 60 14.54 8.46 -1.89
N LEU A 61 13.35 7.88 -1.79
CA LEU A 61 13.07 6.51 -2.17
C LEU A 61 12.08 6.54 -3.33
N ARG A 62 12.39 5.81 -4.39
CA ARG A 62 11.52 5.67 -5.55
C ARG A 62 11.11 4.22 -5.72
N PHE A 63 9.81 4.01 -5.69
CA PHE A 63 9.18 2.72 -5.89
C PHE A 63 8.47 2.79 -7.23
N THR A 64 8.68 1.77 -8.07
CA THR A 64 8.04 1.66 -9.38
C THR A 64 7.28 0.35 -9.42
N TYR A 65 5.97 0.45 -9.57
CA TYR A 65 5.05 -0.69 -9.67
C TYR A 65 4.81 -1.06 -11.14
N GLU A 66 3.85 -1.94 -11.42
CA GLU A 66 3.55 -2.34 -12.79
C GLU A 66 3.11 -1.14 -13.64
N ASN A 67 3.38 -1.22 -14.96
CA ASN A 67 3.09 -0.16 -15.92
C ASN A 67 3.78 1.17 -15.58
N ASP A 68 4.96 1.10 -14.97
CA ASP A 68 5.81 2.25 -14.62
C ASP A 68 5.14 3.24 -13.65
N PHE A 69 4.17 2.79 -12.84
CA PHE A 69 3.52 3.65 -11.85
C PHE A 69 4.54 4.06 -10.77
N PRO A 70 4.88 5.36 -10.66
CA PRO A 70 5.90 5.80 -9.72
C PRO A 70 5.29 6.19 -8.38
N ARG A 71 5.99 5.86 -7.30
CA ARG A 71 5.70 6.35 -5.95
C ARG A 71 7.00 6.84 -5.33
N VAL A 72 7.06 8.13 -5.02
CA VAL A 72 8.24 8.76 -4.43
C VAL A 72 7.92 9.18 -3.01
N PHE A 73 8.85 8.92 -2.09
CA PHE A 73 8.73 9.36 -0.71
C PHE A 73 10.10 9.60 -0.09
N HIS A 74 10.10 10.29 1.05
CA HIS A 74 11.31 10.79 1.67
C HIS A 74 11.45 10.27 3.10
N THR A 75 12.69 9.97 3.52
CA THR A 75 13.02 9.44 4.85
C THR A 75 13.60 10.46 5.82
N ASP A 76 13.78 11.71 5.39
CA ASP A 76 14.39 12.81 6.15
C ASP A 76 13.44 13.54 7.11
N GLY A 77 12.23 13.01 7.35
CA GLY A 77 11.29 13.58 8.32
C GLY A 77 10.60 14.88 7.87
N ARG A 78 10.49 15.12 6.55
CA ARG A 78 9.68 16.21 5.96
C ARG A 78 8.23 16.29 6.48
N ARG A 79 7.73 15.21 7.11
CA ARG A 79 6.51 15.17 7.96
C ARG A 79 6.35 16.38 8.89
N ARG A 80 7.42 17.00 9.40
CA ARG A 80 7.29 18.14 10.34
C ARG A 80 6.90 19.48 9.70
N ARG A 81 6.95 19.63 8.36
CA ARG A 81 6.67 20.93 7.70
C ARG A 81 5.41 20.97 6.86
N ALA A 82 4.93 19.85 6.33
CA ALA A 82 3.62 19.77 5.68
C ALA A 82 2.55 19.85 6.78
N SER A 83 2.25 21.07 7.21
CA SER A 83 1.13 21.32 8.10
C SER A 83 -0.17 20.85 7.45
N ALA A 84 -1.21 20.61 8.23
CA ALA A 84 -2.55 20.33 7.72
C ALA A 84 -3.03 21.33 6.65
N ALA A 85 -2.40 22.51 6.49
CA ALA A 85 -2.68 23.47 5.43
C ALA A 85 -2.14 23.05 4.04
N ASP A 86 -1.00 22.36 3.95
CA ASP A 86 -0.43 21.93 2.65
C ASP A 86 -1.21 20.74 2.07
N PHE A 87 -1.79 19.90 2.95
CA PHE A 87 -2.69 18.80 2.59
C PHE A 87 -3.96 19.27 1.85
N TYR A 88 -4.48 20.47 2.16
CA TYR A 88 -5.64 21.02 1.44
C TYR A 88 -5.26 21.70 0.12
N SER A 89 -3.98 22.07 -0.09
CA SER A 89 -3.50 22.66 -1.35
C SER A 89 -3.08 21.62 -2.39
N GLU A 90 -2.65 20.43 -1.96
CA GLU A 90 -2.31 19.28 -2.83
C GLU A 90 -3.43 18.23 -2.89
N GLY A 91 -4.64 18.55 -2.41
CA GLY A 91 -5.76 17.62 -2.15
C GLY A 91 -6.34 16.85 -3.34
N GLY A 92 -5.59 16.70 -4.44
CA GLY A 92 -5.90 15.84 -5.58
C GLY A 92 -4.78 14.87 -5.95
N GLU A 93 -3.71 14.70 -5.16
CA GLU A 93 -2.61 13.76 -5.45
C GLU A 93 -2.32 12.82 -4.26
N ASP A 94 -1.82 11.61 -4.57
CA ASP A 94 -1.44 10.63 -3.56
C ASP A 94 -0.09 11.03 -2.93
N TRP A 95 0.00 10.98 -1.61
CA TRP A 95 1.22 11.36 -0.86
C TRP A 95 1.82 10.18 -0.11
N SER A 96 3.15 10.16 0.09
CA SER A 96 3.81 9.14 0.91
C SER A 96 5.05 9.65 1.63
N SER A 97 5.32 9.09 2.81
CA SER A 97 6.50 9.38 3.62
C SER A 97 7.08 8.14 4.28
N GLY A 98 8.40 8.05 4.32
CA GLY A 98 9.12 6.92 4.91
C GLY A 98 9.85 7.27 6.20
N LEU A 99 10.13 6.25 7.01
CA LEU A 99 11.03 6.31 8.15
C LEU A 99 11.73 4.96 8.29
N PHE A 100 13.05 4.96 8.39
CA PHE A 100 13.78 3.76 8.77
C PHE A 100 13.72 3.57 10.28
N GLU A 101 13.19 2.43 10.72
CA GLU A 101 13.15 2.03 12.12
C GLU A 101 13.81 0.65 12.28
N ALA A 102 14.86 0.59 13.09
CA ALA A 102 15.69 -0.61 13.28
C ALA A 102 16.20 -1.21 11.94
N ASN A 103 15.55 -2.27 11.44
CA ASN A 103 15.89 -2.95 10.19
C ASN A 103 14.71 -2.99 9.20
N ALA A 104 13.74 -2.08 9.37
CA ALA A 104 12.57 -1.96 8.53
C ALA A 104 12.42 -0.52 8.02
N LEU A 105 11.77 -0.40 6.87
CA LEU A 105 11.28 0.87 6.36
C LEU A 105 9.78 0.94 6.62
N VAL A 106 9.34 1.92 7.40
CA VAL A 106 7.93 2.19 7.66
C VAL A 106 7.47 3.32 6.76
N VAL A 107 6.49 3.07 5.91
CA VAL A 107 5.91 4.05 4.99
C VAL A 107 4.48 4.33 5.39
N GLU A 108 4.12 5.62 5.40
CA GLU A 108 2.74 6.08 5.49
C GLU A 108 2.34 6.64 4.14
N GLY A 109 1.26 6.11 3.56
CA GLY A 109 0.60 6.62 2.37
C GLY A 109 -0.70 7.35 2.71
N ARG A 110 -1.01 8.40 1.94
CA ARG A 110 -2.25 9.17 2.02
C ARG A 110 -2.85 9.28 0.62
N PRO A 111 -3.79 8.39 0.26
CA PRO A 111 -4.44 8.43 -1.03
C PRO A 111 -5.47 9.55 -1.13
N ARG A 112 -5.85 9.86 -2.36
CA ARG A 112 -6.83 10.91 -2.70
C ARG A 112 -8.22 10.69 -2.11
N ASP A 113 -8.56 9.46 -1.75
CA ASP A 113 -9.87 9.13 -1.18
C ASP A 113 -10.04 9.63 0.28
N GLY A 114 -8.96 10.08 0.93
CA GLY A 114 -8.96 10.54 2.32
C GLY A 114 -8.58 9.46 3.34
N GLY A 115 -8.36 8.22 2.89
CA GLY A 115 -7.89 7.12 3.71
C GLY A 115 -6.39 7.17 3.99
N PHE A 116 -5.81 6.04 4.38
CA PHE A 116 -4.37 5.91 4.58
C PHE A 116 -3.85 4.48 4.43
N THR A 117 -2.54 4.36 4.26
CA THR A 117 -1.81 3.11 4.38
C THR A 117 -0.68 3.23 5.40
N ILE A 118 -0.42 2.17 6.15
CA ILE A 118 0.80 1.97 6.92
C ILE A 118 1.45 0.69 6.42
N GLU A 119 2.71 0.78 6.02
CA GLU A 119 3.42 -0.30 5.34
C GLU A 119 4.78 -0.49 6.00
N THR A 120 5.09 -1.73 6.40
CA THR A 120 6.37 -2.08 6.99
C THR A 120 7.12 -3.03 6.07
N TYR A 121 8.20 -2.52 5.48
CA TYR A 121 9.05 -3.23 4.54
C TYR A 121 10.26 -3.80 5.28
N THR A 122 10.42 -5.13 5.21
CA THR A 122 11.53 -5.85 5.84
C THR A 122 12.19 -6.76 4.82
N LEU A 123 13.53 -6.71 4.75
CA LEU A 123 14.30 -7.69 3.98
C LEU A 123 14.53 -8.95 4.81
N GLU A 124 14.14 -10.09 4.24
CA GLU A 124 14.31 -11.43 4.79
C GLU A 124 15.28 -12.25 3.95
N ALA A 125 15.63 -13.44 4.41
CA ALA A 125 16.51 -14.39 3.69
C ALA A 125 17.80 -13.72 3.17
N ASN A 126 18.45 -12.90 4.00
CA ASN A 126 19.64 -12.12 3.65
C ASN A 126 19.45 -11.19 2.44
N GLY A 127 18.25 -10.63 2.28
CA GLY A 127 17.90 -9.73 1.19
C GLY A 127 17.41 -10.42 -0.07
N ALA A 128 17.31 -11.75 -0.10
CA ALA A 128 16.72 -12.48 -1.22
C ALA A 128 15.20 -12.32 -1.30
N ARG A 129 14.55 -11.88 -0.21
CA ARG A 129 13.11 -11.73 -0.13
C ARG A 129 12.73 -10.44 0.57
N LEU A 130 11.72 -9.75 0.06
CA LEU A 130 11.08 -8.61 0.69
C LEU A 130 9.73 -9.06 1.27
N ARG A 131 9.49 -8.72 2.53
CA ARG A 131 8.19 -8.85 3.20
C ARG A 131 7.61 -7.46 3.42
N ILE A 132 6.33 -7.28 3.10
CA ILE A 132 5.59 -6.04 3.29
C ILE A 132 4.37 -6.37 4.14
N GLU A 133 4.31 -5.83 5.35
CA GLU A 133 3.10 -5.82 6.16
C GLU A 133 2.33 -4.55 5.89
N MET A 134 1.04 -4.65 5.64
CA MET A 134 0.21 -3.50 5.29
C MET A 134 -1.05 -3.46 6.14
N MET A 135 -1.34 -2.25 6.61
CA MET A 135 -2.65 -1.85 7.08
C MET A 135 -3.16 -0.78 6.12
N ILE A 136 -4.26 -1.07 5.44
CA ILE A 136 -4.87 -0.20 4.43
C ILE A 136 -6.25 0.19 4.92
N GLN A 137 -6.50 1.49 5.10
CA GLN A 137 -7.78 2.03 5.55
C GLN A 137 -8.32 2.98 4.48
N PRO A 138 -9.09 2.50 3.50
CA PRO A 138 -9.86 3.36 2.62
C PRO A 138 -10.86 4.18 3.45
N ASP A 139 -11.18 5.40 2.99
CA ASP A 139 -12.13 6.28 3.71
C ASP A 139 -13.55 5.67 3.77
N SER A 140 -13.89 4.92 2.73
CA SER A 140 -15.19 4.24 2.61
C SER A 140 -15.33 2.99 3.51
N PHE A 141 -14.24 2.53 4.11
CA PHE A 141 -14.22 1.31 4.92
C PHE A 141 -14.33 1.65 6.41
N ARG A 142 -14.97 0.76 7.17
CA ARG A 142 -15.10 0.90 8.63
C ARG A 142 -14.00 0.20 9.41
N GLU A 143 -13.44 -0.85 8.84
CA GLU A 143 -12.35 -1.63 9.38
C GLU A 143 -11.21 -1.65 8.34
N PRO A 144 -9.94 -1.73 8.78
CA PRO A 144 -8.82 -1.76 7.86
C PRO A 144 -8.72 -3.12 7.16
N ILE A 145 -8.12 -3.10 5.98
CA ILE A 145 -7.63 -4.28 5.27
C ILE A 145 -6.20 -4.52 5.77
N GLU A 146 -5.97 -5.67 6.39
CA GLU A 146 -4.64 -6.11 6.83
C GLU A 146 -4.16 -7.22 5.90
N LEU A 147 -2.96 -7.07 5.34
CA LEU A 147 -2.38 -8.12 4.49
C LEU A 147 -0.85 -8.09 4.46
N VAL A 148 -0.27 -9.24 4.20
CA VAL A 148 1.18 -9.43 4.04
C VAL A 148 1.49 -9.83 2.61
N ARG A 149 2.40 -9.12 1.95
CA ARG A 149 2.95 -9.50 0.65
C ARG A 149 4.41 -9.84 0.73
N TYR A 150 4.80 -10.76 -0.14
CA TYR A 150 6.17 -11.20 -0.31
C TYR A 150 6.60 -11.06 -1.76
N PHE A 151 7.81 -10.53 -1.94
CA PHE A 151 8.47 -10.44 -3.25
C PHE A 151 9.81 -11.13 -3.15
N ASP A 152 10.04 -12.12 -4.01
CA ASP A 152 11.37 -12.70 -4.18
C ASP A 152 12.18 -11.77 -5.10
N ARG A 153 13.44 -11.55 -4.76
CA ARG A 153 14.33 -10.70 -5.56
C ARG A 153 14.53 -11.33 -6.94
N ALA A 154 14.27 -10.56 -7.99
CA ALA A 154 14.64 -10.93 -9.35
C ALA A 154 16.17 -10.90 -9.52
N ASP A 155 16.70 -11.86 -10.27
CA ASP A 155 18.14 -11.97 -10.61
C ASP A 155 18.59 -10.92 -11.64
#